data_AF-A0A522ARD6-F1
#
_entry.id   AF-A0A522ARD6-F1
#
_cell.length_a   1.000
_cell.length_b   1.000
_cell.length_c   1.000
_cell.angle_alpha   90.00
_cell.angle_beta   90.00
_cell.angle_gamma   90.00
#
_symmetry.space_group_name_H-M   'P 1'
#
loop_
_entity.id
_entity.type
_entity.pdbx_description
1 polymer ?
#
loop_
_entity_poly.entity_id
_entity_poly.type
_entity_poly.pdbx_seq_one_letter_code
_entity_poly.pdbx_strand_id
1 'polypeptide(L)'
;MSRVVVIILHAEPGPAAGPLEAGFADARRKSADRQARGFAELGATVEVVATSPSGPGYGPRLRALAEAHDLARAGTGSGLIVLGSGSIPLARRPDRALFVAAATGTWRASTKQSRNPADAADRPAMLVNNRFSADILAVPAGADLGALPDVASDNGLPRWAAAHGMTVRDLHARWRLQVDLDSPLDVELVSDPRRQAAADAFPWTRTIAGVLQRVRGVAANPGAEVLVAGRSSSTTLRWVEEHTASRTRALIEERGMKTAGRHQRPVRSTL
;
A
#
# COMPACT_ATOMS: atom_id res chain seq x y z
N MET A 1 -9.39 21.89 17.19
CA MET A 1 -8.70 21.41 15.97
C MET A 1 -8.80 19.91 15.94
N SER A 2 -9.11 19.31 14.78
CA SER A 2 -9.20 17.87 14.64
C SER A 2 -7.82 17.23 14.75
N ARG A 3 -7.61 16.33 15.72
CA ARG A 3 -6.35 15.60 15.90
C ARG A 3 -6.27 14.49 14.85
N VAL A 4 -5.11 14.22 14.26
CA VAL A 4 -4.92 13.06 13.39
C VAL A 4 -3.88 12.15 14.02
N VAL A 5 -4.24 10.89 14.21
CA VAL A 5 -3.33 9.83 14.67
C VAL A 5 -2.97 8.96 13.47
N VAL A 6 -1.68 8.71 13.28
CA VAL A 6 -1.14 7.84 12.23
C VAL A 6 -0.49 6.64 12.91
N ILE A 7 -0.96 5.45 12.57
CA ILE A 7 -0.39 4.18 13.06
C ILE A 7 0.32 3.49 11.90
N ILE A 8 1.63 3.28 12.04
CA ILE A 8 2.43 2.52 11.09
C ILE A 8 2.68 1.12 11.65
N LEU A 9 2.13 0.11 10.99
CA LEU A 9 2.30 -1.29 11.38
C LEU A 9 3.63 -1.82 10.83
N HIS A 10 4.54 -2.20 11.73
CA HIS A 10 5.84 -2.73 11.37
C HIS A 10 5.98 -4.18 11.80
N ALA A 11 6.20 -5.09 10.86
CA ALA A 11 6.49 -6.49 11.18
C ALA A 11 7.97 -6.63 11.54
N GLU A 12 8.24 -7.11 12.74
CA GLU A 12 9.62 -7.36 13.18
C GLU A 12 10.10 -8.73 12.68
N PRO A 13 11.39 -8.85 12.34
CA PRO A 13 11.95 -10.12 11.92
C PRO A 13 11.87 -11.12 13.08
N GLY A 14 11.60 -12.39 12.76
CA GLY A 14 11.60 -13.45 13.77
C GLY A 14 12.99 -13.68 14.37
N PRO A 15 13.10 -14.36 15.53
CA PRO A 15 14.39 -14.64 16.15
C PRO A 15 15.31 -15.54 15.30
N ALA A 16 14.74 -16.27 14.34
CA ALA A 16 15.46 -17.11 13.38
C ALA A 16 15.67 -16.42 12.02
N ALA A 17 15.37 -15.12 11.89
CA ALA A 17 15.48 -14.40 10.64
C ALA A 17 16.92 -14.38 10.13
N GLY A 18 17.12 -14.82 8.89
CA GLY A 18 18.41 -14.73 8.21
C GLY A 18 18.74 -13.29 7.81
N PRO A 19 19.97 -13.02 7.32
CA PRO A 19 20.42 -11.67 6.96
C PRO A 19 19.54 -10.94 5.93
N LEU A 20 18.92 -11.69 5.01
CA LEU A 20 18.01 -11.14 4.00
C LEU A 20 16.72 -10.62 4.61
N GLU A 21 16.10 -11.41 5.50
CA GLU A 21 14.87 -11.03 6.19
C GLU A 21 15.13 -9.88 7.17
N ALA A 22 16.24 -9.95 7.91
CA ALA A 22 16.64 -8.93 8.87
C ALA A 22 16.84 -7.56 8.19
N GLY A 23 17.58 -7.50 7.09
CA GLY A 23 17.73 -6.21 6.42
C GLY A 23 16.47 -5.79 5.66
N PHE A 24 15.64 -6.72 5.14
CA PHE A 24 14.38 -6.31 4.52
C PHE A 24 13.47 -5.64 5.56
N ALA A 25 13.44 -6.15 6.79
CA ALA A 25 12.79 -5.48 7.90
C ALA A 25 13.42 -4.10 8.20
N ASP A 26 14.75 -3.96 8.16
CA ASP A 26 15.42 -2.65 8.29
C ASP A 26 15.01 -1.66 7.18
N ALA A 27 14.91 -2.12 5.93
CA ALA A 27 14.43 -1.29 4.82
C ALA A 27 12.99 -0.80 5.05
N ARG A 28 12.10 -1.67 5.53
CA ARG A 28 10.73 -1.30 5.91
C ARG A 28 10.70 -0.37 7.11
N ARG A 29 11.61 -0.53 8.08
CA ARG A 29 11.75 0.40 9.22
C ARG A 29 12.18 1.80 8.77
N LYS A 30 13.19 1.90 7.91
CA LYS A 30 13.59 3.18 7.28
C LYS A 30 12.45 3.83 6.48
N SER A 31 11.62 3.01 5.83
CA SER A 31 10.40 3.47 5.16
C SER A 31 9.35 4.00 6.15
N ALA A 32 9.07 3.27 7.23
CA ALA A 32 8.22 3.72 8.33
C ALA A 32 8.69 5.06 8.92
N ASP A 33 9.99 5.20 9.21
CA ASP A 33 10.57 6.44 9.76
C ASP A 33 10.37 7.63 8.82
N ARG A 34 10.51 7.42 7.50
CA ARG A 34 10.26 8.46 6.49
C ARG A 34 8.79 8.84 6.45
N GLN A 35 7.87 7.89 6.52
CA GLN A 35 6.43 8.20 6.58
C GLN A 35 6.09 8.93 7.89
N ALA A 36 6.66 8.49 9.02
CA ALA A 36 6.43 9.09 10.32
C ALA A 36 6.86 10.56 10.34
N ARG A 37 8.08 10.87 9.90
CA ARG A 37 8.53 12.26 9.74
C ARG A 37 7.59 13.05 8.81
N GLY A 38 7.26 12.49 7.65
CA GLY A 38 6.45 13.17 6.65
C GLY A 38 4.99 13.42 7.07
N PHE A 39 4.43 12.62 7.98
CA PHE A 39 3.11 12.86 8.57
C PHE A 39 3.18 13.80 9.79
N ALA A 40 4.23 13.69 10.61
CA ALA A 40 4.47 14.60 11.72
C ALA A 40 4.66 16.05 11.25
N GLU A 41 5.35 16.27 10.12
CA GLU A 41 5.47 17.56 9.44
C GLU A 41 4.12 18.17 9.01
N LEU A 42 3.06 17.36 8.92
CA LEU A 42 1.70 17.77 8.61
C LEU A 42 0.83 17.94 9.87
N GLY A 43 1.43 17.85 11.06
CA GLY A 43 0.76 18.02 12.34
C GLY A 43 0.05 16.77 12.88
N ALA A 44 0.28 15.58 12.29
CA ALA A 44 -0.25 14.34 12.81
C ALA A 44 0.59 13.80 13.99
N THR A 45 -0.07 13.19 14.97
CA THR A 45 0.61 12.33 15.95
C THR A 45 0.89 10.99 15.29
N VAL A 46 2.14 10.52 15.32
CA VAL A 46 2.51 9.26 14.66
C VAL A 46 3.04 8.26 15.67
N GLU A 47 2.63 7.01 15.53
CA GLU A 47 3.15 5.86 16.25
C GLU A 47 3.56 4.75 15.28
N VAL A 48 4.72 4.15 15.52
CA VAL A 48 5.15 2.93 14.82
C VAL A 48 4.93 1.76 15.77
N VAL A 49 4.03 0.85 15.39
CA VAL A 49 3.61 -0.27 16.23
C VAL A 49 4.24 -1.54 15.70
N ALA A 50 5.02 -2.21 16.54
CA ALA A 50 5.56 -3.54 16.24
C ALA A 50 4.41 -4.55 16.14
N THR A 51 4.47 -5.42 15.13
CA THR A 51 3.44 -6.43 14.87
C THR A 51 4.07 -7.80 14.76
N SER A 52 3.44 -8.79 15.39
CA SER A 52 3.78 -10.19 15.25
C SER A 52 2.84 -10.86 14.24
N PRO A 53 3.34 -11.79 13.41
CA PRO A 53 2.53 -12.69 12.59
C PRO A 53 1.51 -13.50 13.39
N SER A 54 1.81 -13.79 14.66
CA SER A 54 0.94 -14.55 15.58
C SER A 54 -0.05 -13.68 16.37
N GLY A 55 -0.07 -12.37 16.11
CA GLY A 55 -0.93 -11.42 16.81
C GLY A 55 -2.40 -11.48 16.40
N PRO A 56 -3.27 -10.71 17.06
CA PRO A 56 -4.67 -10.60 16.67
C PRO A 56 -4.81 -10.12 15.22
N GLY A 57 -5.91 -10.53 14.58
CA GLY A 57 -6.29 -10.11 13.24
C GLY A 57 -6.45 -8.59 13.12
N TYR A 58 -6.58 -8.10 11.89
CA TYR A 58 -6.53 -6.66 11.59
C TYR A 58 -7.62 -5.85 12.30
N GLY A 59 -8.88 -6.32 12.31
CA GLY A 59 -10.01 -5.64 12.97
C GLY A 59 -9.81 -5.42 14.48
N PRO A 60 -9.58 -6.48 15.28
CA PRO A 60 -9.32 -6.34 16.71
C PRO A 60 -8.12 -5.44 17.03
N ARG A 61 -7.05 -5.51 16.22
CA ARG A 61 -5.89 -4.63 16.34
C ARG A 61 -6.26 -3.16 16.16
N LEU A 62 -7.05 -2.84 15.13
CA LEU A 62 -7.50 -1.46 14.91
C LEU A 62 -8.37 -0.93 16.04
N ARG A 63 -9.26 -1.75 16.61
CA ARG A 63 -10.08 -1.33 17.75
C ARG A 63 -9.23 -1.07 18.99
N ALA A 64 -8.27 -1.94 19.30
CA ALA A 64 -7.35 -1.74 20.41
C ALA A 64 -6.51 -0.46 20.24
N LEU A 65 -6.03 -0.17 19.03
CA LEU A 65 -5.33 1.08 18.73
C LEU A 65 -6.25 2.29 18.82
N ALA A 66 -7.48 2.19 18.34
CA ALA A 66 -8.47 3.26 18.45
C ALA A 66 -8.80 3.56 19.92
N GLU A 67 -8.89 2.55 20.77
CA GLU A 67 -9.10 2.69 22.21
C GLU A 67 -7.89 3.33 22.91
N ALA A 68 -6.68 2.83 22.63
CA ALA A 68 -5.43 3.36 23.22
C ALA A 68 -5.19 4.85 22.91
N HIS A 69 -5.75 5.35 21.80
CA HIS A 69 -5.65 6.75 21.38
C HIS A 69 -6.92 7.58 21.63
N ASP A 70 -7.90 7.05 22.39
CA ASP A 70 -9.18 7.70 22.67
C ASP A 70 -9.97 8.12 21.40
N LEU A 71 -9.78 7.39 20.30
CA LEU A 71 -10.42 7.65 19.01
C LEU A 71 -11.86 7.12 18.93
N ALA A 72 -12.20 6.12 19.76
CA ALA A 72 -13.52 5.49 19.78
C ALA A 72 -14.62 6.34 20.44
N ARG A 73 -14.25 7.42 21.13
CA ARG A 73 -15.22 8.32 21.77
C ARG A 73 -15.83 9.26 20.73
N ALA A 74 -17.12 9.07 20.45
CA ALA A 74 -17.91 9.94 19.60
C ALA A 74 -17.70 11.42 20.00
N GLY A 75 -17.21 12.23 19.06
CA GLY A 75 -17.05 13.68 19.25
C GLY A 75 -15.63 14.19 19.52
N THR A 76 -14.60 13.33 19.64
CA THR A 76 -13.21 13.81 19.88
C THR A 76 -12.58 14.54 18.69
N GLY A 77 -13.29 14.66 17.56
CA GLY A 77 -12.78 15.30 16.35
C GLY A 77 -11.50 14.65 15.83
N SER A 78 -11.21 13.40 16.22
CA SER A 78 -9.94 12.75 15.94
C SER A 78 -10.06 11.80 14.74
N GLY A 79 -9.19 11.96 13.75
CA GLY A 79 -9.08 11.11 12.57
C GLY A 79 -7.98 10.07 12.73
N LEU A 80 -8.10 8.95 12.02
CA LEU A 80 -7.14 7.84 12.04
C LEU A 80 -6.56 7.61 10.66
N ILE A 81 -5.25 7.40 10.57
CA ILE A 81 -4.56 6.88 9.40
C ILE A 81 -3.83 5.61 9.80
N VAL A 82 -3.93 4.56 8.99
CA VAL A 82 -3.22 3.29 9.21
C VAL A 82 -2.53 2.89 7.92
N LEU A 83 -1.28 2.45 8.03
CA LEU A 83 -0.50 1.91 6.92
C LEU A 83 0.51 0.87 7.38
N GLY A 84 0.94 0.01 6.47
CA GLY A 84 2.10 -0.85 6.67
C GLY A 84 3.41 -0.08 6.54
N SER A 85 4.46 -0.56 7.21
CA SER A 85 5.83 -0.01 7.09
C SER A 85 6.43 -0.13 5.68
N GLY A 86 5.95 -1.06 4.86
CA GLY A 86 6.33 -1.17 3.44
C GLY A 86 5.59 -0.19 2.52
N SER A 87 4.44 0.32 2.96
CA SER A 87 3.45 0.89 2.07
C SER A 87 3.83 2.27 1.58
N ILE A 88 3.42 2.60 0.35
CA ILE A 88 3.57 3.91 -0.29
C ILE A 88 4.98 4.53 -0.16
N PRO A 89 6.08 3.78 -0.39
CA PRO A 89 7.43 4.23 -0.07
C PRO A 89 7.84 5.48 -0.87
N LEU A 90 7.16 5.72 -2.01
CA LEU A 90 7.35 6.85 -2.92
C LEU A 90 6.39 8.03 -2.69
N ALA A 91 5.59 8.00 -1.62
CA ALA A 91 4.66 9.07 -1.28
C ALA A 91 5.38 10.40 -1.03
N ARG A 92 4.83 11.47 -1.60
CA ARG A 92 5.32 12.84 -1.42
C ARG A 92 4.46 13.57 -0.40
N ARG A 93 4.94 14.74 0.07
CA ARG A 93 4.19 15.60 0.99
C ARG A 93 2.74 15.88 0.54
N PRO A 94 2.46 16.23 -0.74
CA PRO A 94 1.08 16.42 -1.20
C PRO A 94 0.21 15.17 -1.13
N ASP A 95 0.79 13.97 -1.18
CA ASP A 95 0.00 12.73 -1.05
C ASP A 95 -0.39 12.47 0.40
N ARG A 96 0.56 12.60 1.32
CA ARG A 96 0.29 12.50 2.76
C ARG A 96 -0.74 13.52 3.22
N ALA A 97 -0.67 14.74 2.68
CA ALA A 97 -1.64 15.80 2.97
C ALA A 97 -3.08 15.42 2.59
N LEU A 98 -3.29 14.59 1.55
CA LEU A 98 -4.63 14.10 1.20
C LEU A 98 -5.18 13.15 2.26
N PHE A 99 -4.35 12.24 2.78
CA PHE A 99 -4.75 11.34 3.85
C PHE A 99 -5.03 12.09 5.16
N VAL A 100 -4.20 13.09 5.50
CA VAL A 100 -4.45 13.96 6.67
C VAL A 100 -5.77 14.72 6.49
N ALA A 101 -6.00 15.34 5.33
CA ALA A 101 -7.26 16.03 5.05
C ALA A 101 -8.48 15.08 5.08
N ALA A 102 -8.32 13.83 4.64
CA ALA A 102 -9.40 12.83 4.71
C ALA A 102 -9.68 12.45 6.16
N ALA A 103 -8.63 12.21 6.95
CA ALA A 103 -8.75 11.91 8.38
C ALA A 103 -9.38 13.08 9.16
N THR A 104 -9.11 14.34 8.81
CA THR A 104 -9.78 15.50 9.43
C THR A 104 -11.20 15.75 8.91
N GLY A 105 -11.66 15.01 7.89
CA GLY A 105 -12.95 15.23 7.23
C GLY A 105 -13.00 16.45 6.32
N THR A 106 -11.86 17.12 6.06
CA THR A 106 -11.78 18.31 5.21
C THR A 106 -11.47 18.00 3.75
N TRP A 107 -11.15 16.74 3.43
CA TRP A 107 -10.85 16.35 2.07
C TRP A 107 -12.09 16.32 1.17
N ARG A 108 -12.07 17.22 0.18
CA ARG A 108 -13.05 17.31 -0.90
C ARG A 108 -12.45 16.68 -2.14
N ALA A 109 -13.10 15.65 -2.67
CA ALA A 109 -12.69 15.09 -3.94
C ALA A 109 -12.88 16.14 -5.04
N SER A 110 -11.81 16.47 -5.75
CA SER A 110 -11.92 17.21 -7.00
C SER A 110 -12.72 16.39 -8.01
N THR A 111 -13.67 17.01 -8.70
CA THR A 111 -14.47 16.40 -9.77
C THR A 111 -13.63 15.82 -10.90
N LYS A 112 -12.36 16.24 -11.05
CA LYS A 112 -11.42 15.67 -12.03
C LYS A 112 -10.82 14.32 -11.61
N GLN A 113 -10.85 13.98 -10.32
CA GLN A 113 -10.21 12.78 -9.78
C GLN A 113 -11.20 11.63 -9.59
N SER A 114 -12.51 11.92 -9.47
CA SER A 114 -13.56 10.90 -9.43
C SER A 114 -14.25 10.76 -10.79
N ARG A 115 -14.45 9.51 -11.23
CA ARG A 115 -15.29 9.17 -12.38
C ARG A 115 -16.76 8.92 -11.99
N ASN A 116 -17.10 8.99 -10.71
CA ASN A 116 -18.43 8.68 -10.19
C ASN A 116 -19.08 9.93 -9.56
N PRO A 117 -20.16 10.47 -10.14
CA PRO A 117 -20.83 11.66 -9.60
C PRO A 117 -21.38 11.47 -8.17
N ALA A 118 -21.58 10.24 -7.70
CA ALA A 118 -21.94 9.97 -6.30
C ALA A 118 -20.79 10.29 -5.30
N ASP A 119 -19.54 10.35 -5.76
CA ASP A 119 -18.39 10.72 -4.93
C ASP A 119 -18.33 12.23 -4.65
N ALA A 120 -19.14 13.05 -5.34
CA ALA A 120 -19.18 14.50 -5.19
C ALA A 120 -19.96 14.98 -3.95
N ALA A 121 -20.64 14.07 -3.23
CA ALA A 121 -21.32 14.43 -1.99
C ALA A 121 -20.31 14.91 -0.94
N ASP A 122 -20.63 16.02 -0.27
CA ASP A 122 -19.79 16.69 0.73
C ASP A 122 -19.74 15.97 2.09
N ARG A 123 -19.66 14.63 2.03
CA ARG A 123 -19.63 13.76 3.21
C ARG A 123 -18.18 13.36 3.51
N PRO A 124 -17.80 13.28 4.79
CA PRO A 124 -16.54 12.67 5.18
C PRO A 124 -16.44 11.27 4.57
N ALA A 125 -15.32 11.00 3.91
CA ALA A 125 -15.11 9.75 3.21
C ALA A 125 -13.82 9.09 3.69
N MET A 126 -13.89 7.77 3.82
CA MET A 126 -12.71 6.95 3.96
C MET A 126 -11.86 7.07 2.71
N LEU A 127 -10.55 7.28 2.86
CA LEU A 127 -9.61 7.39 1.76
C LEU A 127 -8.59 6.27 1.80
N VAL A 128 -8.41 5.57 0.68
CA VAL A 128 -7.41 4.52 0.53
C VAL A 128 -6.51 4.77 -0.67
N ASN A 129 -5.33 4.13 -0.72
CA ASN A 129 -4.55 4.12 -1.97
C ASN A 129 -5.27 3.33 -3.07
N ASN A 130 -5.92 2.22 -2.72
CA ASN A 130 -6.65 1.36 -3.64
C ASN A 130 -7.84 0.68 -2.94
N ARG A 131 -9.04 0.74 -3.51
CA ARG A 131 -10.24 0.14 -2.89
C ARG A 131 -10.26 -1.38 -2.82
N PHE A 132 -9.43 -2.05 -3.62
CA PHE A 132 -9.39 -3.51 -3.70
C PHE A 132 -8.20 -4.11 -2.96
N SER A 133 -7.14 -3.33 -2.73
CA SER A 133 -5.89 -3.71 -2.07
C SER A 133 -5.35 -2.52 -1.26
N ALA A 134 -5.93 -2.22 -0.10
CA ALA A 134 -5.62 -1.01 0.64
C ALA A 134 -4.42 -1.22 1.58
N ASP A 135 -3.29 -0.61 1.24
CA ASP A 135 -2.05 -0.65 2.04
C ASP A 135 -1.94 0.58 2.96
N ILE A 136 -2.71 1.63 2.64
CA ILE A 136 -2.93 2.79 3.51
C ILE A 136 -4.42 3.16 3.50
N LEU A 137 -4.91 3.54 4.66
CA LEU A 137 -6.29 3.90 4.94
C LEU A 137 -6.33 5.15 5.83
N ALA A 138 -7.17 6.12 5.47
CA ALA A 138 -7.60 7.20 6.35
C ALA A 138 -9.09 7.05 6.67
N VAL A 139 -9.40 7.05 7.96
CA VAL A 139 -10.77 7.06 8.49
C VAL A 139 -11.08 8.47 8.99
N PRO A 140 -12.16 9.10 8.50
CA PRO A 140 -12.48 10.48 8.87
C PRO A 140 -12.88 10.59 10.35
N ALA A 141 -12.57 11.74 10.94
CA ALA A 141 -13.02 12.13 12.27
C ALA A 141 -14.54 12.04 12.38
N GLY A 142 -15.01 11.49 13.50
CA GLY A 142 -16.43 11.26 13.74
C GLY A 142 -16.98 9.96 13.15
N ALA A 143 -16.16 9.16 12.45
CA ALA A 143 -16.52 7.77 12.16
C ALA A 143 -16.54 6.93 13.45
N ASP A 144 -17.52 6.03 13.56
CA ASP A 144 -17.58 5.07 14.67
C ASP A 144 -16.54 3.96 14.45
N LEU A 145 -15.37 4.13 15.08
CA LEU A 145 -14.30 3.13 15.06
C LEU A 145 -14.61 1.90 15.94
N GLY A 146 -15.56 2.02 16.87
CA GLY A 146 -16.02 0.91 17.70
C GLY A 146 -16.85 -0.10 16.90
N ALA A 147 -17.56 0.38 15.87
CA ALA A 147 -18.34 -0.44 14.94
C ALA A 147 -17.49 -1.16 13.87
N LEU A 148 -16.16 -1.06 13.93
CA LEU A 148 -15.30 -1.74 12.94
C LEU A 148 -15.45 -3.27 13.03
N PRO A 149 -15.65 -3.96 11.90
CA PRO A 149 -15.85 -5.40 11.87
C PRO A 149 -14.57 -6.16 12.21
N ASP A 150 -14.72 -7.43 12.57
CA ASP A 150 -13.62 -8.39 12.53
C ASP A 150 -13.31 -8.77 11.09
N VAL A 151 -12.49 -7.95 10.45
CA VAL A 151 -11.89 -8.26 9.16
C VAL A 151 -10.58 -9.02 9.33
N ALA A 152 -10.45 -10.09 8.57
CA ALA A 152 -9.24 -10.92 8.56
C ALA A 152 -8.01 -10.19 8.00
N SER A 153 -8.20 -9.16 7.18
CA SER A 153 -7.13 -8.36 6.59
C SER A 153 -7.54 -6.89 6.42
N ASP A 154 -6.53 -6.04 6.25
CA ASP A 154 -6.62 -4.64 5.80
C ASP A 154 -7.56 -4.44 4.60
N ASN A 155 -7.48 -5.30 3.60
CA ASN A 155 -8.27 -5.27 2.37
C ASN A 155 -9.78 -5.49 2.60
N GLY A 156 -10.17 -6.09 3.72
CA GLY A 156 -11.57 -6.30 4.07
C GLY A 156 -12.26 -5.01 4.48
N LEU A 157 -11.53 -4.08 5.08
CA LEU A 157 -12.12 -2.92 5.74
C LEU A 157 -12.77 -1.93 4.75
N PRO A 158 -12.12 -1.50 3.64
CA PRO A 158 -12.76 -0.60 2.68
C PRO A 158 -13.97 -1.24 1.99
N ARG A 159 -13.94 -2.56 1.77
CA ARG A 159 -15.06 -3.29 1.15
C ARG A 159 -16.24 -3.37 2.10
N TRP A 160 -16.00 -3.69 3.37
CA TRP A 160 -17.03 -3.68 4.39
C TRP A 160 -17.64 -2.29 4.55
N ALA A 161 -16.80 -1.24 4.63
CA ALA A 161 -17.25 0.12 4.78
C ALA A 161 -18.21 0.54 3.65
N ALA A 162 -17.82 0.26 2.40
CA ALA A 162 -18.68 0.50 1.23
C ALA A 162 -19.99 -0.29 1.28
N ALA A 163 -19.96 -1.56 1.71
CA ALA A 163 -21.16 -2.39 1.84
C ALA A 163 -22.12 -1.90 2.95
N HIS A 164 -21.62 -1.14 3.93
CA HIS A 164 -22.41 -0.56 5.03
C HIS A 164 -22.73 0.92 4.80
N GLY A 165 -22.67 1.39 3.55
CA GLY A 165 -23.09 2.74 3.17
C GLY A 165 -22.09 3.85 3.50
N MET A 166 -20.87 3.52 3.95
CA MET A 166 -19.81 4.52 4.10
C MET A 166 -19.23 4.89 2.73
N THR A 167 -18.97 6.18 2.52
CA THR A 167 -18.27 6.63 1.31
C THR A 167 -16.80 6.24 1.39
N VAL A 168 -16.34 5.45 0.42
CA VAL A 168 -14.93 5.06 0.26
C VAL A 168 -14.43 5.58 -1.06
N ARG A 169 -13.39 6.42 -1.02
CA ARG A 169 -12.70 6.91 -2.21
C ARG A 169 -11.27 6.36 -2.25
N ASP A 170 -10.71 6.25 -3.44
CA ASP A 170 -9.35 5.76 -3.61
C ASP A 170 -8.48 6.67 -4.49
N LEU A 171 -7.16 6.43 -4.44
CA LEU A 171 -6.16 7.14 -5.24
C LEU A 171 -5.48 6.20 -6.25
N HIS A 172 -6.21 5.22 -6.81
CA HIS A 172 -5.63 4.17 -7.68
C HIS A 172 -4.87 4.74 -8.89
N ALA A 173 -5.31 5.90 -9.40
CA ALA A 173 -4.66 6.59 -10.52
C ALA A 173 -3.27 7.18 -10.17
N ARG A 174 -2.89 7.25 -8.89
CA ARG A 174 -1.58 7.73 -8.44
C ARG A 174 -0.64 6.55 -8.26
N TRP A 175 0.04 6.15 -9.35
CA TRP A 175 0.92 4.96 -9.39
C TRP A 175 1.89 4.86 -8.20
N ARG A 176 2.48 5.99 -7.76
CA ARG A 176 3.45 6.02 -6.64
C ARG A 176 2.87 5.60 -5.30
N LEU A 177 1.55 5.69 -5.14
CA LEU A 177 0.83 5.22 -3.94
C LEU A 177 0.40 3.75 -4.06
N GLN A 178 0.65 3.11 -5.21
CA GLN A 178 0.39 1.69 -5.43
C GLN A 178 1.66 0.85 -5.27
N VAL A 179 2.80 1.47 -4.95
CA VAL A 179 4.05 0.78 -4.68
C VAL A 179 4.04 0.33 -3.22
N ASP A 180 4.42 -0.93 -2.99
CA ASP A 180 4.66 -1.51 -1.67
C ASP A 180 6.05 -2.17 -1.67
N LEU A 181 6.61 -2.34 -0.48
CA LEU A 181 7.83 -3.11 -0.26
C LEU A 181 7.43 -4.49 0.25
N ASP A 182 7.21 -5.42 -0.68
CA ASP A 182 6.84 -6.81 -0.41
C ASP A 182 8.05 -7.76 -0.41
N SER A 183 9.12 -7.36 -1.11
CA SER A 183 10.33 -8.14 -1.28
C SER A 183 11.60 -7.28 -1.29
N PRO A 184 12.77 -7.89 -1.08
CA PRO A 184 14.06 -7.22 -1.26
C PRO A 184 14.26 -6.63 -2.66
N LEU A 185 13.63 -7.20 -3.70
CA LEU A 185 13.70 -6.64 -5.06
C LEU A 185 13.00 -5.28 -5.14
N ASP A 186 11.87 -5.11 -4.45
CA ASP A 186 11.14 -3.84 -4.42
C ASP A 186 12.00 -2.73 -3.81
N VAL A 187 12.74 -3.07 -2.75
CA VAL A 187 13.72 -2.16 -2.13
C VAL A 187 14.74 -1.68 -3.15
N GLU A 188 15.29 -2.57 -3.96
CA GLU A 188 16.27 -2.18 -4.99
C GLU A 188 15.63 -1.36 -6.12
N LEU A 189 14.41 -1.69 -6.53
CA LEU A 189 13.70 -0.97 -7.58
C LEU A 189 13.30 0.46 -7.15
N VAL A 190 12.99 0.67 -5.87
CA VAL A 190 12.72 2.02 -5.35
C VAL A 190 13.99 2.79 -4.99
N SER A 191 15.11 2.11 -4.77
CA SER A 191 16.42 2.70 -4.42
C SER A 191 17.22 3.25 -5.62
N ASP A 192 16.59 3.44 -6.79
CA ASP A 192 17.24 3.95 -8.00
C ASP A 192 18.11 5.21 -7.70
N PRO A 193 19.42 5.17 -7.97
CA PRO A 193 20.34 6.29 -7.76
C PRO A 193 19.91 7.62 -8.40
N ARG A 194 19.08 7.58 -9.46
CA ARG A 194 18.54 8.77 -10.13
C ARG A 194 17.35 9.41 -9.39
N ARG A 195 16.79 8.74 -8.38
CA ARG A 195 15.59 9.16 -7.61
C ARG A 195 15.82 9.31 -6.10
N GLN A 196 17.09 9.34 -5.67
CA GLN A 196 17.67 9.96 -4.45
C GLN A 196 18.17 9.02 -3.33
N ALA A 197 19.47 9.19 -3.01
CA ALA A 197 20.15 9.19 -1.69
C ALA A 197 20.05 8.01 -0.69
N ALA A 198 19.55 6.83 -1.05
CA ALA A 198 19.50 5.69 -0.12
C ALA A 198 20.22 4.41 -0.62
N ALA A 199 21.20 4.55 -1.52
CA ALA A 199 21.89 3.42 -2.16
C ALA A 199 23.06 2.84 -1.34
N ASP A 200 23.31 3.33 -0.13
CA ASP A 200 24.31 2.73 0.74
C ASP A 200 23.65 1.81 1.77
N ALA A 201 24.10 0.55 1.77
CA ALA A 201 24.02 -0.43 2.87
C ALA A 201 22.79 -1.37 2.95
N PHE A 202 22.54 -2.19 1.93
CA PHE A 202 21.85 -3.47 2.14
C PHE A 202 22.72 -4.70 1.77
N PRO A 203 22.75 -5.77 2.60
CA PRO A 203 23.61 -6.94 2.37
C PRO A 203 23.36 -7.67 1.03
N TRP A 204 22.14 -7.62 0.50
CA TRP A 204 21.76 -8.36 -0.72
C TRP A 204 21.92 -7.54 -2.01
N THR A 205 22.27 -6.26 -1.94
CA THR A 205 22.35 -5.39 -3.13
C THR A 205 23.29 -5.98 -4.19
N ARG A 206 24.43 -6.56 -3.77
CA ARG A 206 25.33 -7.26 -4.70
C ARG A 206 24.71 -8.51 -5.33
N THR A 207 23.98 -9.29 -4.54
CA THR A 207 23.29 -10.50 -5.01
C THR A 207 22.21 -10.14 -6.02
N ILE A 208 21.35 -9.16 -5.70
CA ILE A 208 20.30 -8.69 -6.60
C ILE A 208 20.91 -8.05 -7.85
N ALA A 209 21.94 -7.22 -7.72
CA ALA A 209 22.65 -6.65 -8.86
C ALA A 209 23.23 -7.74 -9.78
N GLY A 210 23.83 -8.79 -9.23
CA GLY A 210 24.33 -9.92 -10.00
C GLY A 210 23.22 -10.67 -10.73
N VAL A 211 22.07 -10.90 -10.08
CA VAL A 211 20.89 -11.51 -10.72
C VAL A 211 20.37 -10.61 -11.85
N LEU A 212 20.20 -9.31 -11.59
CA LEU A 212 19.72 -8.34 -12.58
C LEU A 212 20.66 -8.24 -13.79
N GLN A 213 21.97 -8.30 -13.59
CA GLN A 213 22.93 -8.33 -14.70
C GLN A 213 22.80 -9.59 -15.55
N ARG A 214 22.58 -10.77 -14.93
CA ARG A 214 22.32 -12.00 -15.69
C ARG A 214 21.00 -11.92 -16.47
N VAL A 215 19.94 -11.40 -15.85
CA VAL A 215 18.65 -11.19 -16.53
C VAL A 215 18.81 -10.25 -17.72
N ARG A 216 19.56 -9.14 -17.56
CA ARG A 216 19.88 -8.22 -18.68
C ARG A 216 20.67 -8.92 -19.79
N GLY A 217 21.63 -9.77 -19.44
CA GLY A 217 22.39 -10.54 -20.42
C GLY A 217 21.51 -11.50 -21.23
N VAL A 218 20.55 -12.17 -20.59
CA VAL A 218 19.56 -13.00 -21.28
C VAL A 218 18.65 -12.15 -22.17
N ALA A 219 18.12 -11.05 -21.64
CA ALA A 219 17.22 -10.14 -22.36
C ALA A 219 17.88 -9.51 -23.60
N ALA A 220 19.20 -9.30 -23.58
CA ALA A 220 19.95 -8.73 -24.70
C ALA A 220 20.40 -9.77 -25.75
N ASN A 221 20.15 -11.06 -25.55
CA ASN A 221 20.59 -12.13 -26.44
C ASN A 221 19.45 -12.61 -27.37
N PRO A 222 19.52 -12.38 -28.70
CA PRO A 222 18.51 -12.85 -29.65
C PRO A 222 18.33 -14.36 -29.72
N GLY A 223 19.37 -15.13 -29.38
CA GLY A 223 19.31 -16.60 -29.32
C GLY A 223 18.68 -17.14 -28.05
N ALA A 224 18.50 -16.30 -27.02
CA ALA A 224 17.95 -16.69 -25.74
C ALA A 224 16.42 -16.59 -25.68
N GLU A 225 15.86 -17.05 -24.57
CA GLU A 225 14.43 -17.02 -24.28
C GLU A 225 14.19 -16.49 -22.85
N VAL A 226 13.18 -15.64 -22.72
CA VAL A 226 12.65 -15.16 -21.44
C VAL A 226 11.24 -15.72 -21.26
N LEU A 227 11.04 -16.51 -20.22
CA LEU A 227 9.71 -16.98 -19.80
C LEU A 227 9.17 -16.07 -18.69
N VAL A 228 8.04 -15.42 -18.96
CA VAL A 228 7.24 -14.72 -17.96
C VAL A 228 6.19 -15.70 -17.42
N ALA A 229 6.38 -16.17 -16.19
CA ALA A 229 5.46 -17.08 -15.53
C ALA A 229 4.77 -16.42 -14.34
N GLY A 230 3.48 -16.70 -14.15
CA GLY A 230 2.67 -16.18 -13.05
C GLY A 230 1.74 -15.06 -13.49
N ARG A 231 1.60 -13.99 -12.70
CA ARG A 231 0.63 -12.92 -12.96
C ARG A 231 1.28 -11.76 -13.70
N SER A 232 0.80 -11.47 -14.90
CA SER A 232 1.26 -10.33 -15.70
C SER A 232 0.10 -9.69 -16.47
N SER A 233 0.20 -8.39 -16.73
CA SER A 233 -0.75 -7.69 -17.62
C SER A 233 -0.33 -7.84 -19.09
N SER A 234 -1.28 -7.67 -20.02
CA SER A 234 -0.98 -7.60 -21.46
C SER A 234 0.03 -6.47 -21.76
N THR A 235 -0.11 -5.32 -21.08
CA THR A 235 0.82 -4.19 -21.21
C THR A 235 2.24 -4.56 -20.78
N THR A 236 2.39 -5.28 -19.68
CA THR A 236 3.71 -5.73 -19.20
C THR A 236 4.34 -6.72 -20.18
N LEU A 237 3.57 -7.68 -20.68
CA LEU A 237 4.07 -8.65 -21.66
C LEU A 237 4.51 -7.98 -22.95
N ARG A 238 3.66 -7.10 -23.50
CA ARG A 238 3.99 -6.30 -24.67
C ARG A 238 5.26 -5.48 -24.45
N TRP A 239 5.41 -4.87 -23.28
CA TRP A 239 6.63 -4.13 -22.96
C TRP A 239 7.87 -5.04 -23.01
N VAL A 240 7.81 -6.25 -22.46
CA VAL A 240 8.93 -7.22 -22.50
C VAL A 240 9.24 -7.61 -23.94
N GLU A 241 8.24 -7.86 -24.77
CA GLU A 241 8.40 -8.17 -26.20
C GLU A 241 9.06 -7.02 -26.97
N GLU A 242 8.69 -5.77 -26.69
CA GLU A 242 9.20 -4.59 -27.39
C GLU A 242 10.59 -4.13 -26.89
N HIS A 243 10.99 -4.49 -25.67
CA HIS A 243 12.18 -3.96 -25.01
C HIS A 243 13.26 -5.02 -24.70
N THR A 244 13.10 -6.24 -25.19
CA THR A 244 14.11 -7.30 -25.11
C THR A 244 14.45 -7.83 -26.49
N ALA A 245 15.69 -8.25 -26.70
CA ALA A 245 16.12 -8.90 -27.94
C ALA A 245 15.80 -10.41 -27.94
N SER A 246 15.67 -11.01 -26.74
CA SER A 246 15.30 -12.42 -26.55
C SER A 246 13.88 -12.74 -26.98
N ARG A 247 13.62 -14.01 -27.31
CA ARG A 247 12.26 -14.51 -27.52
C ARG A 247 11.48 -14.49 -26.20
N THR A 248 10.28 -13.92 -26.20
CA THR A 248 9.41 -13.91 -25.02
C THR A 248 8.41 -15.06 -25.08
N ARG A 249 8.30 -15.82 -23.99
CA ARG A 249 7.20 -16.75 -23.73
C ARG A 249 6.46 -16.33 -22.49
N ALA A 250 5.17 -16.66 -22.42
CA ALA A 250 4.35 -16.34 -21.27
C ALA A 250 3.51 -17.55 -20.83
N LEU A 251 3.53 -17.82 -19.52
CA LEU A 251 2.60 -18.72 -18.83
C LEU A 251 1.86 -17.88 -17.79
N ILE A 252 0.70 -17.35 -18.19
CA ILE A 252 -0.01 -16.39 -17.36
C ILE A 252 -1.13 -17.05 -16.56
N GLU A 253 -1.04 -16.89 -15.25
CA GLU A 253 -2.13 -17.20 -14.34
C GLU A 253 -3.11 -16.03 -14.30
N GLU A 254 -4.39 -16.30 -14.49
CA GLU A 254 -5.42 -15.31 -14.21
C GLU A 254 -5.46 -14.99 -12.72
N ARG A 255 -5.61 -13.70 -12.38
CA ARG A 255 -6.21 -13.36 -11.09
C ARG A 255 -7.72 -13.57 -11.22
N GLY A 256 -8.19 -14.67 -10.66
CA GLY A 256 -9.34 -14.51 -9.77
C GLY A 256 -8.92 -13.47 -8.73
N MET A 257 -9.40 -12.24 -8.85
CA MET A 257 -9.48 -11.42 -7.64
C MET A 257 -10.12 -12.30 -6.56
N LYS A 258 -9.75 -12.17 -5.29
CA LYS A 258 -10.66 -12.61 -4.21
C LYS A 258 -11.91 -11.72 -4.26
N THR A 259 -12.74 -11.84 -5.28
CA THR A 259 -14.06 -11.27 -5.52
C THR A 259 -14.66 -12.08 -6.67
N ALA A 260 -15.55 -13.00 -6.39
CA ALA A 260 -16.97 -12.71 -6.44
C ALA A 260 -17.72 -13.85 -5.74
N GLY A 261 -18.70 -13.55 -4.88
CA GLY A 261 -19.79 -14.52 -4.70
C GLY A 261 -20.38 -14.85 -6.07
N ARG A 262 -21.00 -16.03 -6.24
CA ARG A 262 -21.45 -16.62 -7.54
C ARG A 262 -22.22 -15.67 -8.50
N HIS A 263 -22.58 -14.47 -8.07
CA HIS A 263 -23.37 -13.49 -8.80
C HIS A 263 -22.62 -12.22 -9.25
N GLN A 264 -21.33 -12.03 -8.91
CA GLN A 264 -20.58 -10.87 -9.39
C GLN A 264 -19.87 -11.19 -10.71
N ARG A 265 -20.10 -10.37 -11.74
CA ARG A 265 -19.37 -10.48 -13.01
C ARG A 265 -17.89 -10.11 -12.79
N PRO A 266 -16.95 -10.85 -13.40
CA PRO A 266 -15.55 -10.46 -13.41
C PRO A 266 -15.42 -9.01 -13.84
N VAL A 267 -14.53 -8.26 -13.20
CA VAL A 267 -14.13 -6.94 -13.70
C VAL A 267 -13.56 -7.20 -15.09
N ARG A 268 -14.11 -6.51 -16.11
CA ARG A 268 -13.55 -6.56 -17.46
C ARG A 268 -12.10 -6.11 -17.36
N SER A 269 -11.19 -7.08 -17.38
CA SER A 269 -9.79 -6.84 -17.71
C SER A 269 -9.80 -6.09 -19.04
N THR A 270 -9.31 -4.85 -19.02
CA THR A 270 -9.01 -4.10 -20.23
C THR A 270 -7.99 -4.90 -21.02
N LEU A 271 -8.45 -5.43 -22.16
CA LEU A 271 -7.60 -5.81 -23.29
C LEU A 271 -6.67 -4.64 -23.65
#